data_AF-A0A920QR26-F1
#
_entry.id   AF-A0A920QR26-F1
#
_cell.length_a   1.000
_cell.length_b   1.000
_cell.length_c   1.000
_cell.angle_alpha   90.00
_cell.angle_beta   90.00
_cell.angle_gamma   90.00
#
_symmetry.space_group_name_H-M   'P 1'
#
loop_
_entity.id
_entity.type
_entity.pdbx_description
1 polymer ?
#
loop_
_entity_poly.entity_id
_entity_poly.type
_entity_poly.pdbx_seq_one_letter_code
_entity_poly.pdbx_strand_id
1 'polypeptide(L)'
;MIFFGRGSVTNQAIESTKRKGTTVIVGLAPIGDTVNADMIGLCRDQKTLIGSFYGSISPHESFKQIIKHYLKGEIDIRALVERTYKLDQINEAFEDLRKD
;
A
#
# COMPACT_ATOMS: atom_id res chain seq x y z
N MET A 1 11.07 -8.80 -6.66
CA MET A 1 9.85 -8.85 -7.55
C MET A 1 8.66 -8.30 -6.76
N ILE A 2 8.11 -7.17 -7.19
CA ILE A 2 7.16 -6.37 -6.40
C ILE A 2 5.76 -6.99 -6.49
N PHE A 3 5.27 -7.59 -5.39
CA PHE A 3 3.97 -8.27 -5.33
C PHE A 3 2.78 -7.33 -5.04
N PHE A 4 3.05 -6.07 -4.68
CA PHE A 4 2.02 -5.12 -4.24
C PHE A 4 1.13 -4.69 -5.41
N GLY A 5 -0.20 -4.84 -5.24
CA GLY A 5 -1.20 -4.33 -6.18
C GLY A 5 -1.64 -5.29 -7.30
N ARG A 6 -1.08 -6.51 -7.42
CA ARG A 6 -1.53 -7.48 -8.44
C ARG A 6 -2.96 -7.94 -8.23
N GLY A 7 -3.68 -8.22 -9.31
CA GLY A 7 -5.08 -8.65 -9.27
C GLY A 7 -5.32 -9.91 -8.43
N SER A 8 -4.39 -10.88 -8.47
CA SER A 8 -4.48 -12.12 -7.68
C SER A 8 -4.44 -11.89 -6.16
N VAL A 9 -3.60 -10.97 -5.69
CA VAL A 9 -3.50 -10.62 -4.26
C VAL A 9 -4.74 -9.86 -3.81
N THR A 10 -5.27 -8.98 -4.68
CA THR A 10 -6.51 -8.26 -4.40
C THR A 10 -7.70 -9.20 -4.26
N ASN A 11 -7.82 -10.23 -5.13
CA ASN A 11 -8.87 -11.26 -4.99
C ASN A 11 -8.78 -11.96 -3.62
N GLN A 12 -7.57 -12.41 -3.24
CA GLN A 12 -7.35 -13.06 -1.96
C GLN A 12 -7.69 -12.15 -0.77
N ALA A 13 -7.41 -10.85 -0.87
CA ALA A 13 -7.76 -9.88 0.16
C ALA A 13 -9.28 -9.70 0.31
N ILE A 14 -10.03 -9.69 -0.80
CA ILE A 14 -11.50 -9.61 -0.79
C ILE A 14 -12.10 -10.87 -0.15
N GLU A 15 -11.59 -12.06 -0.49
CA GLU A 15 -12.02 -13.33 0.08
C GLU A 15 -11.74 -13.42 1.58
N SER A 16 -10.55 -12.97 2.01
CA SER A 16 -10.12 -12.97 3.42
C SER A 16 -10.86 -11.94 4.28
N THR A 17 -11.56 -10.98 3.65
CA THR A 17 -12.32 -9.96 4.37
C THR A 17 -13.60 -10.57 4.94
N LYS A 18 -13.82 -10.39 6.25
CA LYS A 18 -15.04 -10.87 6.93
C LYS A 18 -16.31 -10.18 6.42
N ARG A 19 -17.47 -10.75 6.74
CA ARG A 19 -18.78 -10.13 6.48
C ARG A 19 -18.83 -8.71 7.08
N LYS A 20 -19.39 -7.75 6.33
CA LYS A 20 -19.43 -6.31 6.62
C LYS A 20 -18.06 -5.65 6.76
N GLY A 21 -16.98 -6.31 6.32
CA GLY A 21 -15.62 -5.80 6.35
C GLY A 21 -15.29 -4.91 5.16
N THR A 22 -14.14 -4.23 5.25
CA THR A 22 -13.62 -3.34 4.22
C THR A 22 -12.25 -3.81 3.76
N THR A 23 -12.09 -4.04 2.46
CA THR A 23 -10.80 -4.24 1.81
C THR A 23 -10.32 -2.91 1.24
N VAL A 24 -9.08 -2.51 1.56
CA VAL A 24 -8.48 -1.25 1.09
C VAL A 24 -7.29 -1.57 0.19
N ILE A 25 -7.35 -1.16 -1.07
CA ILE A 25 -6.26 -1.34 -2.04
C ILE A 25 -5.32 -0.14 -1.93
N VAL A 26 -4.06 -0.41 -1.59
CA VAL A 26 -3.00 0.63 -1.44
C VAL A 26 -1.92 0.52 -2.53
N GLY A 27 -1.73 -0.67 -3.12
CA GLY A 27 -0.76 -0.91 -4.19
C GLY A 27 -1.34 -0.59 -5.57
N LEU A 28 -0.48 -0.12 -6.47
CA LEU A 28 -0.85 0.13 -7.86
C LEU A 28 -0.56 -1.10 -8.73
N ALA A 29 -1.60 -1.64 -9.35
CA ALA A 29 -1.48 -2.72 -10.31
C ALA A 29 -0.84 -2.23 -11.62
N PRO A 30 -0.17 -3.11 -12.40
CA PRO A 30 0.18 -2.81 -13.78
C PRO A 30 -1.06 -2.39 -14.58
N ILE A 31 -0.85 -1.53 -15.59
CA ILE A 31 -1.94 -1.12 -16.48
C ILE A 31 -2.55 -2.35 -17.16
N GLY A 32 -3.87 -2.46 -17.11
CA GLY A 32 -4.63 -3.57 -17.70
C GLY A 32 -4.81 -4.79 -16.79
N ASP A 33 -4.22 -4.80 -15.58
CA ASP A 33 -4.50 -5.84 -14.59
C ASP A 33 -5.87 -5.59 -13.94
N THR A 34 -6.75 -6.60 -13.99
CA THR A 34 -8.13 -6.50 -13.52
C THR A 34 -8.46 -7.60 -12.52
N VAL A 35 -9.27 -7.24 -11.53
CA VAL A 35 -9.74 -8.13 -10.45
C VAL A 35 -11.12 -8.67 -10.83
N ASN A 36 -11.32 -9.97 -10.70
CA ASN A 36 -12.62 -10.62 -10.88
C ASN A 36 -13.25 -10.83 -9.49
N ALA A 37 -14.12 -9.92 -9.08
CA ALA A 37 -14.76 -9.96 -7.77
C ALA A 37 -16.07 -10.77 -7.82
N ASP A 38 -16.27 -11.67 -6.86
CA ASP A 38 -17.57 -12.31 -6.66
C ASP A 38 -18.61 -11.28 -6.17
N MET A 39 -19.44 -10.83 -7.11
CA MET A 39 -20.48 -9.83 -6.86
C MET A 39 -21.58 -10.33 -5.92
N ILE A 40 -21.87 -11.64 -5.91
CA ILE A 40 -22.87 -12.22 -5.02
C ILE A 40 -22.34 -12.22 -3.59
N GLY A 41 -21.10 -12.68 -3.39
CA GLY A 41 -20.41 -12.61 -2.12
C GLY A 41 -20.31 -11.19 -1.60
N LEU A 42 -19.89 -10.24 -2.45
CA LEU A 42 -19.80 -8.82 -2.10
C LEU A 42 -21.14 -8.27 -1.58
N CYS A 43 -22.23 -8.56 -2.29
CA CYS A 43 -23.58 -8.10 -1.95
C CYS A 43 -24.13 -8.79 -0.68
N ARG A 44 -24.11 -10.13 -0.62
CA ARG A 44 -24.69 -10.91 0.49
C ARG A 44 -23.94 -10.68 1.81
N ASP A 45 -22.62 -10.56 1.74
CA ASP A 45 -21.79 -10.32 2.91
C ASP A 45 -21.61 -8.84 3.22
N GLN A 46 -22.18 -7.94 2.41
CA GLN A 46 -22.10 -6.49 2.57
C GLN A 46 -20.65 -5.99 2.71
N LYS A 47 -19.74 -6.56 1.91
CA LYS A 47 -18.32 -6.18 1.93
C LYS A 47 -18.12 -4.87 1.16
N THR A 48 -17.13 -4.09 1.60
CA THR A 48 -16.73 -2.83 0.95
C THR A 48 -15.35 -2.99 0.32
N LEU A 49 -15.19 -2.54 -0.93
CA LEU A 49 -13.89 -2.45 -1.60
C LEU A 49 -13.60 -0.99 -1.93
N ILE A 50 -12.48 -0.45 -1.44
CA ILE A 50 -12.05 0.93 -1.72
C ILE A 50 -10.59 1.00 -2.10
N GLY A 51 -10.24 1.98 -2.93
CA GLY A 51 -8.85 2.38 -3.16
C GLY A 51 -8.40 3.43 -2.15
N SER A 52 -7.10 3.43 -1.84
CA SER A 52 -6.45 4.45 -1.02
C SER A 52 -5.22 4.98 -1.75
N PHE A 53 -5.37 6.16 -2.35
CA PHE A 53 -4.28 6.87 -2.99
C PHE A 53 -3.81 7.97 -2.04
N TYR A 54 -2.53 7.94 -1.64
CA TYR A 54 -1.97 8.83 -0.61
C TYR A 54 -2.76 8.84 0.72
N GLY A 55 -3.42 7.73 1.09
CA GLY A 55 -4.23 7.67 2.31
C GLY A 55 -5.62 8.31 2.17
N SER A 56 -6.06 8.65 0.95
CA SER A 56 -7.36 9.30 0.66
C SER A 56 -7.53 10.66 1.34
N ILE A 57 -6.41 11.33 1.64
CA ILE A 57 -6.31 12.67 2.22
C ILE A 57 -5.28 13.47 1.39
N SER A 58 -5.36 14.81 1.47
CA SER A 58 -4.31 15.68 0.92
C SER A 58 -2.92 15.24 1.41
N PRO A 59 -1.95 15.00 0.51
CA PRO A 59 -0.60 14.63 0.90
C PRO A 59 0.01 15.63 1.89
N HIS A 60 -0.23 16.93 1.69
CA HIS A 60 0.26 17.98 2.58
C HIS A 60 -0.28 17.86 4.01
N GLU A 61 -1.54 17.45 4.17
CA GLU A 61 -2.13 17.24 5.49
C GLU A 61 -1.63 15.95 6.12
N SER A 62 -1.52 14.88 5.33
CA SER A 62 -0.96 13.60 5.77
C SER A 62 0.47 13.75 6.30
N PHE A 63 1.34 14.46 5.56
CA PHE A 63 2.71 14.71 5.99
C PHE A 63 2.79 15.49 7.31
N LYS A 64 1.94 16.50 7.51
CA LYS A 64 1.87 17.24 8.78
C LYS A 64 1.54 16.32 9.95
N GLN A 65 0.61 15.38 9.76
CA GLN A 65 0.26 14.41 10.79
C GLN A 65 1.41 13.43 11.06
N ILE A 66 2.02 12.87 10.02
CA ILE A 66 3.17 11.96 10.15
C ILE A 66 4.32 12.62 10.93
N ILE A 67 4.69 13.85 10.57
CA ILE A 67 5.75 14.60 11.27
C ILE A 67 5.37 14.83 12.74
N LYS A 68 4.12 15.20 13.02
CA LYS A 68 3.62 15.38 14.39
C LYS A 68 3.77 14.09 15.21
N HIS A 69 3.37 12.94 14.66
CA HIS A 69 3.49 11.64 15.33
C HIS A 69 4.97 11.25 15.55
N TYR A 70 5.83 11.51 14.56
CA TYR A 70 7.27 11.24 14.67
C TYR A 70 7.94 12.10 15.75
N LEU A 71 7.68 13.41 15.78
CA LEU A 71 8.25 14.32 16.79
C LEU A 71 7.80 14.00 18.21
N LYS A 72 6.63 13.36 18.36
CA LYS A 72 6.14 12.85 19.65
C LYS A 72 6.72 11.49 20.04
N GLY A 73 7.45 10.82 19.15
CA GLY A 73 7.95 9.46 19.36
C GLY A 73 6.89 8.38 19.28
N GLU A 74 5.71 8.68 18.70
CA GLU A 74 4.61 7.70 18.56
C GLU A 74 4.84 6.74 17.38
N ILE A 75 5.67 7.12 16.41
CA ILE A 75 6.08 6.30 15.26
C ILE A 75 7.58 6.38 15.04
N ASP A 76 8.21 5.24 14.74
CA ASP A 76 9.62 5.18 14.37
C ASP A 76 9.77 5.13 12.84
N ILE A 77 10.03 6.30 12.26
CA ILE A 77 10.30 6.42 10.81
C ILE A 77 11.72 5.96 10.48
N ARG A 78 12.67 6.05 11.43
CA ARG A 78 14.07 5.69 11.18
C ARG A 78 14.25 4.19 11.00
N ALA A 79 13.44 3.39 11.68
CA ALA A 79 13.41 1.94 11.48
C ALA A 79 13.08 1.50 10.05
N LEU A 80 12.43 2.37 9.24
CA LEU A 80 12.13 2.08 7.84
C LEU A 80 13.32 2.32 6.90
N VAL A 81 14.38 2.99 7.36
CA VAL A 81 15.58 3.25 6.55
C VAL A 81 16.53 2.08 6.68
N GLU A 82 16.50 1.18 5.70
CA GLU A 82 17.39 0.01 5.68
C GLU A 82 18.83 0.36 5.29
N ARG A 83 18.98 1.23 4.29
CA ARG A 83 20.28 1.59 3.68
C ARG A 83 20.35 3.08 3.37
N THR A 84 21.52 3.67 3.52
CA THR A 84 21.79 5.09 3.21
C THR A 84 22.97 5.18 2.26
N TYR A 85 22.82 5.96 1.20
CA TYR A 85 23.82 6.13 0.15
C TYR A 85 24.19 7.60 0.00
N LYS A 86 25.40 7.87 -0.46
CA LYS A 86 25.77 9.20 -0.96
C LYS A 86 25.25 9.39 -2.38
N LEU A 87 25.13 10.64 -2.84
CA LEU A 87 24.54 10.97 -4.15
C LEU A 87 25.33 10.37 -5.33
N ASP A 88 26.64 10.26 -5.21
CA ASP A 88 27.53 9.62 -6.19
C ASP A 88 27.29 8.10 -6.34
N GLN A 89 26.66 7.46 -5.35
CA GLN A 89 26.31 6.04 -5.35
C GLN A 89 24.91 5.76 -5.91
N ILE A 90 24.28 6.72 -6.61
CA ILE A 90 22.90 6.58 -7.10
C ILE A 90 22.66 5.30 -7.92
N ASN A 91 23.61 4.90 -8.77
CA ASN A 91 23.47 3.70 -9.60
C ASN A 91 23.50 2.42 -8.76
N GLU A 92 24.36 2.37 -7.74
CA GLU A 92 24.43 1.26 -6.79
C GLU A 92 23.10 1.12 -6.03
N ALA A 93 22.53 2.25 -5.57
CA ALA A 93 21.25 2.27 -4.88
C ALA A 93 20.09 1.73 -5.74
N PHE A 94 20.07 2.04 -7.04
CA PHE A 94 19.06 1.50 -7.97
C PHE A 94 19.25 0.01 -8.24
N GLU A 95 20.49 -0.48 -8.31
CA GLU A 95 20.77 -1.90 -8.51
C GLU A 95 20.41 -2.73 -7.28
N ASP A 96 20.63 -2.21 -6.08
CA ASP A 96 20.20 -2.88 -4.86
C ASP A 96 18.68 -2.87 -4.71
N LEU A 97 17.99 -1.78 -5.06
CA LEU A 97 16.52 -1.72 -5.11
C LEU A 97 15.90 -2.77 -6.04
N ARG A 98 16.61 -3.18 -7.11
CA ARG A 98 16.14 -4.22 -8.04
C ARG A 98 16.27 -5.64 -7.50
N LYS A 99 17.26 -5.88 -6.64
CA LYS A 99 17.54 -7.21 -6.09
C LYS A 99 16.56 -7.57 -4.97
N ASP A 100 16.04 -6.57 -4.27
CA ASP A 100 14.98 -6.70 -3.27
C ASP A 100 13.58 -6.98 -3.94
#